data_AF-A0AAN7SQP3-F1
#
_entry.id   AF-A0AAN7SQP3-F1
#
_cell.length_a   1.000
_cell.length_b   1.000
_cell.length_c   1.000
_cell.angle_alpha   90.00
_cell.angle_beta   90.00
_cell.angle_gamma   90.00
#
_symmetry.space_group_name_H-M   'P 1'
#
loop_
_entity.id
_entity.type
_entity.pdbx_description
1 polymer ?
#
loop_
_entity_poly.entity_id
_entity_poly.type
_entity_poly.pdbx_seq_one_letter_code
_entity_poly.pdbx_strand_id
1 'polypeptide(L)'
;MTIFTNTFCSLTTMINYLGLTIGFVLFHKLCFVAEVANSVGIFKTITTSTKPIWNDTHMDKLKKDLLLNYDRFVRPENHNNVTEIMISLTVLRLETDEARSVVIVDGWINLAWSDSKLKWNEEDYGRLAAIRIADHEVWQPDIYLYNSVSDGEQLSEVGGKNVLVYPNGQVLWVPTIKLTAICDFNLRYWPFDKQHCPLKFTSWTLNSKQLKYKNYTDLTVKSSFGAWNIEGNSELINAEYPCCTDSYDKVVFHLNITRKMTPYCAIVLF
;
A
#
# COMPACT_ATOMS: atom_id res chain seq x y z
N MET A 1 17.86 -5.44 24.72
CA MET A 1 18.34 -6.33 23.65
C MET A 1 19.33 -5.52 22.84
N THR A 2 20.58 -5.51 23.29
CA THR A 2 21.63 -4.59 22.82
C THR A 2 22.78 -5.45 22.31
N ILE A 3 22.66 -5.85 21.06
CA ILE A 3 23.78 -6.29 20.23
C ILE A 3 24.14 -5.06 19.39
N PHE A 4 25.41 -4.90 19.02
CA PHE A 4 26.03 -3.72 18.39
C PHE A 4 26.61 -2.69 19.37
N THR A 5 27.79 -2.98 19.90
CA THR A 5 28.87 -1.99 20.13
C THR A 5 30.25 -2.64 20.37
N ASN A 6 30.34 -3.96 20.53
CA ASN A 6 31.63 -4.65 20.79
C ASN A 6 32.48 -5.01 19.56
N THR A 7 32.20 -4.49 18.35
CA THR A 7 32.85 -5.00 17.12
C THR A 7 33.94 -4.13 16.51
N PHE A 8 34.46 -3.12 17.21
CA PHE A 8 35.52 -2.23 16.66
C PHE A 8 36.91 -2.38 17.27
N CYS A 9 37.17 -3.46 18.03
CA CYS A 9 38.51 -3.72 18.58
C CYS A 9 38.97 -5.18 18.44
N SER A 10 38.71 -5.80 17.29
CA SER A 10 39.29 -7.10 16.94
C SER A 10 39.39 -7.26 15.42
N LEU A 11 40.36 -6.58 14.82
CA LEU A 11 40.83 -6.87 13.45
C LEU A 11 42.31 -6.49 13.36
N THR A 12 43.13 -7.24 14.09
CA THR A 12 44.58 -7.28 13.92
C THR A 12 44.98 -8.62 13.32
N THR A 13 44.62 -8.83 12.05
CA THR A 13 45.31 -9.80 11.20
C THR A 13 45.21 -9.36 9.74
N MET A 14 46.36 -9.36 9.07
CA MET A 14 46.58 -9.10 7.64
C MET A 14 46.61 -7.61 7.24
N ILE A 15 47.82 -7.06 7.23
CA ILE A 15 48.48 -6.44 6.05
C ILE A 15 49.86 -5.96 6.53
N ASN A 16 50.87 -6.80 6.32
CA ASN A 16 52.23 -6.32 6.13
C ASN A 16 52.31 -5.92 4.65
N TYR A 17 52.59 -4.66 4.33
CA TYR A 17 53.45 -4.24 3.22
C TYR A 17 53.58 -2.71 3.22
N LEU A 18 54.83 -2.23 3.25
CA LEU A 18 55.33 -0.88 2.98
C LEU A 18 54.80 0.29 3.84
N GLY A 19 55.62 0.65 4.84
CA GLY A 19 56.08 2.01 5.08
C GLY A 19 55.04 3.06 5.46
N LEU A 20 54.89 3.32 6.76
CA LEU A 20 54.51 4.62 7.35
C LEU A 20 54.61 4.55 8.89
N THR A 21 55.83 4.68 9.41
CA THR A 21 56.14 4.66 10.85
C THR A 21 55.67 5.90 11.63
N ILE A 22 54.91 6.81 11.00
CA ILE A 22 54.40 8.04 11.62
C ILE A 22 52.96 7.87 12.15
N GLY A 23 52.21 6.87 11.67
CA GLY A 23 50.81 6.62 12.11
C GLY A 23 50.67 5.92 13.46
N PHE A 24 51.70 5.19 13.92
CA PHE A 24 51.63 4.39 15.15
C PHE A 24 51.68 5.23 16.43
N VAL A 25 52.38 6.37 16.41
CA VAL A 25 52.55 7.22 17.61
C VAL A 25 51.31 8.07 17.89
N LEU A 26 50.54 8.46 16.86
CA LEU A 26 49.27 9.18 17.04
C LEU A 26 48.16 8.26 17.57
N PHE A 27 48.12 6.99 17.13
CA PHE A 27 47.10 6.03 17.57
C PHE A 27 47.28 5.64 19.05
N HIS A 28 48.52 5.50 19.52
CA HIS A 28 48.78 5.15 20.91
C HIS A 28 48.47 6.29 21.90
N LYS A 29 48.60 7.56 21.46
CA LYS A 29 48.22 8.73 22.27
C LYS A 29 46.71 8.92 22.39
N LEU A 30 45.94 8.54 21.37
CA LEU A 30 44.47 8.64 21.39
C LEU A 30 43.82 7.58 22.30
N CYS A 31 44.37 6.36 22.35
CA CYS A 31 43.90 5.33 23.29
C CYS A 31 44.19 5.68 24.76
N PHE A 32 45.33 6.30 25.05
CA PHE A 32 45.69 6.66 26.43
C PHE A 32 44.78 7.75 27.02
N VAL A 33 44.25 8.66 26.18
CA VAL A 33 43.27 9.67 26.62
C VAL A 33 41.92 9.03 26.95
N ALA A 34 41.53 7.96 26.25
CA ALA A 34 40.30 7.22 26.54
C ALA A 34 40.36 6.41 27.84
N GLU A 35 41.53 5.87 28.21
CA GLU A 35 41.72 5.17 29.48
C GLU A 35 41.76 6.11 30.70
N VAL A 36 42.39 7.28 30.59
CA VAL A 36 42.42 8.27 31.69
C VAL A 36 41.07 8.95 31.90
N ALA A 37 40.28 9.14 30.83
CA ALA A 37 38.92 9.66 30.94
C ALA A 37 37.94 8.68 31.63
N ASN A 38 38.24 7.38 31.63
CA ASN A 38 37.46 6.38 32.36
C ASN A 38 37.83 6.28 33.85
N SER A 39 39.04 6.73 34.26
CA SER A 39 39.46 6.69 35.68
C SER A 39 39.04 7.93 36.47
N VAL A 40 38.70 9.04 35.79
CA VAL A 40 38.17 10.25 36.42
C VAL A 40 36.73 10.38 35.93
N GLY A 41 35.75 9.96 36.73
CA GLY A 41 34.32 9.94 36.36
C GLY A 41 33.72 11.32 36.03
N ILE A 42 34.15 11.95 34.94
CA ILE A 42 33.79 13.29 34.48
C ILE A 42 32.85 13.23 33.26
N PHE A 43 32.65 12.07 32.64
CA PHE A 43 31.48 11.88 31.77
C PHE A 43 30.23 11.65 32.63
N LYS A 44 29.70 12.74 33.22
CA LYS A 44 28.25 12.81 33.40
C LYS A 44 27.67 12.75 32.00
N THR A 45 27.11 11.60 31.62
CA THR A 45 26.23 11.50 30.47
C THR A 45 25.08 12.46 30.74
N ILE A 46 25.19 13.69 30.23
CA ILE A 46 24.09 14.63 30.19
C ILE A 46 23.14 14.04 29.15
N THR A 47 22.30 13.09 29.57
CA THR A 47 21.07 12.77 28.85
C THR A 47 20.13 13.94 29.12
N THR A 48 20.34 15.07 28.43
CA THR A 48 19.25 16.01 28.21
C THR A 48 18.23 15.28 27.35
N SER A 49 17.36 14.51 27.99
CA SER A 49 16.05 14.20 27.43
C SER A 49 15.32 15.54 27.41
N THR A 50 15.53 16.31 26.34
CA THR A 50 14.74 17.49 26.05
C THR A 50 13.34 16.99 25.73
N LYS A 51 12.50 16.87 26.76
CA LYS A 51 11.07 16.70 26.56
C LYS A 51 10.61 17.80 25.59
N PRO A 52 9.75 17.47 24.61
CA PRO A 52 9.26 18.47 23.66
C PRO A 52 8.62 19.64 24.41
N ILE A 53 8.70 20.83 23.81
CA ILE A 53 8.16 22.07 24.39
C ILE A 53 6.62 21.99 24.53
N TRP A 54 5.98 21.14 23.73
CA TRP A 54 4.54 20.87 23.74
C TRP A 54 4.19 19.59 24.51
N ASN A 55 2.97 19.56 25.05
CA ASN A 55 2.41 18.38 25.70
C ASN A 55 1.87 17.40 24.65
N ASP A 56 2.12 16.10 24.86
CA ASP A 56 1.55 15.04 24.02
C ASP A 56 0.02 15.08 24.08
N THR A 57 -0.61 15.09 22.90
CA THR A 57 -2.07 14.95 22.79
C THR A 57 -2.48 13.49 22.98
N HIS A 58 -3.78 13.24 23.20
CA HIS A 58 -4.30 11.87 23.18
C HIS A 58 -4.02 11.16 21.85
N MET A 59 -3.94 11.90 20.74
CA MET A 59 -3.59 11.37 19.43
C MET A 59 -2.13 10.93 19.37
N ASP A 60 -1.20 11.76 19.90
CA ASP A 60 0.23 11.42 19.93
C ASP A 60 0.48 10.15 20.77
N LYS A 61 -0.17 10.08 21.93
CA LYS A 61 -0.12 8.92 22.81
C LYS A 61 -0.67 7.67 22.11
N LEU A 62 -1.88 7.74 21.55
CA LEU A 62 -2.53 6.62 20.87
C LEU A 62 -1.70 6.12 19.69
N LYS A 63 -1.22 7.03 18.83
CA LYS A 63 -0.41 6.66 17.66
C LYS A 63 0.86 5.95 18.09
N LYS A 64 1.52 6.42 19.15
CA LYS A 64 2.70 5.76 19.72
C LYS A 64 2.35 4.38 20.28
N ASP A 65 1.29 4.26 21.07
CA ASP A 65 0.89 3.01 21.71
C ASP A 65 0.51 1.93 20.67
N LEU A 66 -0.15 2.32 19.57
CA LEU A 66 -0.50 1.41 18.48
C LEU A 66 0.70 1.00 17.62
N LEU A 67 1.58 1.95 17.25
CA LEU A 67 2.57 1.72 16.19
C LEU A 67 3.97 1.31 16.67
N LEU A 68 4.31 1.49 17.97
CA LEU A 68 5.68 1.28 18.46
C LEU A 68 6.20 -0.16 18.26
N ASN A 69 5.32 -1.16 18.25
CA ASN A 69 5.65 -2.57 17.97
C ASN A 69 4.85 -3.15 16.80
N TYR A 70 4.28 -2.28 15.97
CA TYR A 70 3.47 -2.70 14.84
C TYR A 70 4.37 -3.02 13.64
N ASP A 71 4.34 -4.27 13.18
CA ASP A 71 5.00 -4.65 11.94
C ASP A 71 4.01 -4.58 10.76
N ARG A 72 4.22 -3.57 9.91
CA ARG A 72 3.44 -3.32 8.69
C ARG A 72 3.56 -4.40 7.61
N PHE A 73 4.57 -5.26 7.66
CA PHE A 73 4.73 -6.34 6.68
C PHE A 73 4.05 -7.63 7.13
N VAL A 74 3.61 -7.71 8.39
CA VAL A 74 2.98 -8.90 8.94
C VAL A 74 1.46 -8.76 8.89
N ARG A 75 0.82 -9.72 8.20
CA ARG A 75 -0.64 -9.79 8.07
C ARG A 75 -1.35 -9.59 9.44
N PRO A 76 -2.46 -8.83 9.51
CA PRO A 76 -3.13 -8.50 10.76
C PRO A 76 -3.77 -9.67 11.51
N GLU A 77 -4.14 -10.72 10.78
CA GLU A 77 -4.85 -11.88 11.31
C GLU A 77 -3.90 -13.03 11.66
N ASN A 78 -4.28 -13.80 12.68
CA ASN A 78 -3.61 -15.06 13.04
C ASN A 78 -3.54 -15.99 11.83
N HIS A 79 -2.51 -16.84 11.76
CA HIS A 79 -2.24 -17.71 10.62
C HIS A 79 -3.48 -18.48 10.11
N ASN A 80 -4.32 -18.97 11.02
CA ASN A 80 -5.49 -19.78 10.70
C ASN A 80 -6.73 -18.97 10.27
N ASN A 81 -6.73 -17.66 10.49
CA ASN A 81 -7.86 -16.78 10.15
C ASN A 81 -7.64 -16.18 8.77
N VAL A 82 -8.74 -15.96 8.06
CA VAL A 82 -8.75 -15.25 6.78
C VAL A 82 -8.83 -13.75 7.03
N THR A 83 -8.05 -12.96 6.29
CA THR A 83 -8.22 -11.51 6.24
C THR A 83 -9.27 -11.17 5.18
N GLU A 84 -10.39 -10.63 5.63
CA GLU A 84 -11.49 -10.25 4.74
C GLU A 84 -11.33 -8.80 4.27
N ILE A 85 -11.39 -8.59 2.96
CA ILE A 85 -11.26 -7.30 2.31
C ILE A 85 -12.59 -6.92 1.64
N MET A 86 -13.03 -5.70 1.85
CA MET A 86 -14.07 -5.07 1.03
C MET A 86 -13.39 -4.17 0.01
N ILE A 87 -13.75 -4.31 -1.26
CA ILE A 87 -13.23 -3.50 -2.36
C ILE A 87 -14.40 -2.96 -3.19
N SER A 88 -14.45 -1.66 -3.40
CA SER A 88 -15.42 -1.03 -4.31
C SER A 88 -14.73 -0.04 -5.23
N LEU A 89 -15.24 0.09 -6.45
CA LEU A 89 -14.68 0.97 -7.47
C LEU A 89 -15.69 2.06 -7.80
N THR A 90 -15.24 3.31 -7.82
CA THR A 90 -16.02 4.41 -8.39
C THR A 90 -15.32 4.98 -9.61
N VAL A 91 -16.02 4.93 -10.74
CA VAL A 91 -15.53 5.47 -12.02
C VAL A 91 -15.98 6.91 -12.18
N LEU A 92 -15.01 7.83 -12.32
CA LEU A 92 -15.23 9.26 -12.56
C LEU A 92 -15.07 9.63 -14.03
N ARG A 93 -14.09 9.01 -14.70
CA ARG A 93 -13.83 9.21 -16.13
C ARG A 93 -13.30 7.91 -16.73
N LEU A 94 -13.68 7.65 -17.98
CA LEU A 94 -13.20 6.53 -18.77
C LEU A 94 -12.77 7.02 -20.14
N GLU A 95 -11.56 6.64 -20.52
CA GLU A 95 -10.96 6.91 -21.83
C GLU A 95 -10.52 5.58 -22.46
N THR A 96 -10.50 5.54 -23.79
CA THR A 96 -10.17 4.33 -24.56
C THR A 96 -9.11 4.65 -25.60
N ASP A 97 -8.11 3.78 -25.71
CA ASP A 97 -7.17 3.75 -26.83
C ASP A 97 -7.38 2.46 -27.60
N GLU A 98 -8.26 2.54 -28.59
CA GLU A 98 -8.72 1.40 -29.39
C GLU A 98 -7.57 0.78 -30.19
N ALA A 99 -6.62 1.59 -30.68
CA ALA A 99 -5.48 1.14 -31.46
C ALA A 99 -4.47 0.34 -30.62
N ARG A 100 -4.34 0.66 -29.33
CA ARG A 100 -3.50 -0.08 -28.38
C ARG A 100 -4.28 -1.12 -27.57
N SER A 101 -5.59 -1.24 -27.76
CA SER A 101 -6.46 -2.14 -26.99
C SER A 101 -6.40 -1.86 -25.47
N VAL A 102 -6.49 -0.58 -25.11
CA VAL A 102 -6.36 -0.11 -23.71
C VAL A 102 -7.59 0.67 -23.27
N VAL A 103 -8.02 0.43 -22.03
CA VAL A 103 -8.95 1.29 -21.30
C VAL A 103 -8.21 1.99 -20.16
N ILE A 104 -8.49 3.29 -20.00
CA ILE A 104 -7.95 4.12 -18.92
C ILE A 104 -9.12 4.57 -18.05
N VAL A 105 -9.04 4.29 -16.76
CA VAL A 105 -10.12 4.56 -15.80
C VAL A 105 -9.58 5.45 -14.68
N ASP A 106 -10.12 6.66 -14.57
CA ASP A 106 -9.87 7.53 -13.43
C ASP A 106 -11.01 7.43 -12.43
N GLY A 107 -10.65 7.37 -11.15
CA GLY A 107 -11.64 7.18 -10.09
C GLY A 107 -11.07 7.18 -8.70
N TRP A 108 -11.80 6.52 -7.80
CA TRP A 108 -11.28 6.10 -6.49
C TRP A 108 -11.70 4.67 -6.22
N ILE A 109 -10.86 3.97 -5.47
CA ILE A 109 -11.17 2.66 -4.92
C ILE A 109 -11.40 2.82 -3.43
N ASN A 110 -12.41 2.16 -2.87
CA ASN A 110 -12.52 2.01 -1.42
C ASN A 110 -12.06 0.62 -1.03
N LEU A 111 -11.06 0.56 -0.15
CA LEU A 111 -10.61 -0.66 0.49
C LEU A 111 -10.90 -0.58 1.97
N ALA A 112 -11.50 -1.62 2.52
CA ALA A 112 -11.72 -1.74 3.95
C ALA A 112 -11.39 -3.14 4.44
N TRP A 113 -10.66 -3.20 5.55
CA TRP A 113 -10.28 -4.44 6.22
C TRP A 113 -10.29 -4.25 7.74
N SER A 114 -10.09 -5.34 8.47
CA SER A 114 -9.96 -5.31 9.92
C SER A 114 -8.53 -5.64 10.31
N ASP A 115 -7.96 -4.85 11.20
CA ASP A 115 -6.67 -5.10 11.84
C ASP A 115 -6.83 -5.24 13.35
N SER A 116 -6.60 -6.45 13.87
CA SER A 116 -6.72 -6.76 15.28
C SER A 116 -5.71 -6.01 16.17
N LYS A 117 -4.56 -5.60 15.62
CA LYS A 117 -3.47 -4.91 16.32
C LYS A 117 -3.70 -3.40 16.42
N LEU A 118 -4.66 -2.86 15.66
CA LEU A 118 -4.98 -1.43 15.63
C LEU A 118 -6.25 -1.08 16.44
N LYS A 119 -6.60 -1.90 17.43
CA LYS A 119 -7.76 -1.69 18.31
C LYS A 119 -7.37 -0.87 19.54
N TRP A 120 -8.27 0.02 19.99
CA TRP A 120 -8.13 0.73 21.26
C TRP A 120 -9.48 0.98 21.93
N ASN A 121 -9.45 1.27 23.23
CA ASN A 121 -10.62 1.77 23.94
C ASN A 121 -10.65 3.30 23.86
N GLU A 122 -11.73 3.85 23.32
CA GLU A 122 -11.94 5.29 23.16
C GLU A 122 -11.79 6.09 24.47
N GLU A 123 -12.21 5.51 25.59
CA GLU A 123 -12.20 6.18 26.90
C GLU A 123 -10.78 6.54 27.37
N ASP A 124 -9.78 5.76 26.98
CA ASP A 124 -8.37 5.95 27.39
C ASP A 124 -7.66 7.10 26.63
N TYR A 125 -8.26 7.55 25.53
CA TYR A 125 -7.66 8.50 24.60
C TYR A 125 -8.61 9.67 24.26
N GLY A 126 -9.43 10.10 25.23
CA GLY A 126 -10.26 11.30 25.05
C GLY A 126 -11.39 11.13 24.03
N ARG A 127 -11.90 9.90 23.86
CA ARG A 127 -12.99 9.52 22.95
C ARG A 127 -12.71 9.82 21.48
N LEU A 128 -11.49 9.49 21.04
CA LEU A 128 -11.13 9.55 19.62
C LEU A 128 -11.90 8.49 18.82
N ALA A 129 -12.88 8.95 18.04
CA ALA A 129 -13.74 8.09 17.21
C ALA A 129 -13.03 7.52 15.97
N ALA A 130 -11.94 8.15 15.51
CA ALA A 130 -11.08 7.65 14.44
C ALA A 130 -9.75 8.41 14.42
N ILE A 131 -8.73 7.78 13.86
CA ILE A 131 -7.40 8.36 13.67
C ILE A 131 -6.95 8.25 12.22
N ARG A 132 -6.10 9.19 11.79
CA ARG A 132 -5.49 9.17 10.45
C ARG A 132 -4.04 8.77 10.59
N ILE A 133 -3.66 7.69 9.92
CA ILE A 133 -2.28 7.19 9.90
C ILE A 133 -1.80 7.21 8.45
N ALA A 134 -0.52 7.49 8.21
CA ALA A 134 -0.01 7.41 6.86
C ALA A 134 -0.09 5.96 6.39
N ASP A 135 -0.51 5.76 5.14
CA ASP A 135 -0.80 4.46 4.59
C ASP A 135 0.38 3.47 4.64
N HIS A 136 1.60 3.97 4.46
CA HIS A 136 2.85 3.22 4.56
C HIS A 136 3.30 2.88 6.00
N GLU A 137 2.61 3.37 7.05
CA GLU A 137 2.87 3.02 8.45
C GLU A 137 2.05 1.81 8.91
N VAL A 138 1.03 1.41 8.15
CA VAL A 138 0.16 0.26 8.45
C VAL A 138 0.33 -0.86 7.43
N TRP A 139 -0.13 -2.07 7.77
CA TRP A 139 -0.22 -3.17 6.80
C TRP A 139 -1.24 -2.82 5.72
N GLN A 140 -0.87 -3.10 4.46
CA GLN A 140 -1.71 -2.94 3.30
C GLN A 140 -1.84 -4.29 2.57
N PRO A 141 -3.05 -4.68 2.12
CA PRO A 141 -3.20 -5.88 1.32
C PRO A 141 -2.51 -5.69 -0.04
N ASP A 142 -1.87 -6.74 -0.53
CA ASP A 142 -1.11 -6.78 -1.78
C ASP A 142 -2.02 -6.95 -3.00
N ILE A 143 -2.92 -5.99 -3.23
CA ILE A 143 -3.92 -6.05 -4.30
C ILE A 143 -3.38 -5.40 -5.57
N TYR A 144 -3.43 -6.15 -6.67
CA TYR A 144 -2.92 -5.76 -7.98
C TYR A 144 -4.00 -5.78 -9.05
N LEU A 145 -3.87 -4.90 -10.03
CA LEU A 145 -4.61 -4.99 -11.29
C LEU A 145 -3.91 -5.99 -12.23
N TYR A 146 -4.46 -7.20 -12.35
CA TYR A 146 -3.82 -8.31 -13.07
C TYR A 146 -3.69 -8.06 -14.58
N ASN A 147 -4.67 -7.41 -15.20
CA ASN A 147 -4.63 -7.07 -16.63
C ASN A 147 -4.18 -5.62 -16.90
N SER A 148 -3.28 -5.12 -16.06
CA SER A 148 -2.62 -3.82 -16.25
C SER A 148 -1.72 -3.83 -17.50
N VAL A 149 -1.58 -2.67 -18.15
CA VAL A 149 -0.65 -2.45 -19.28
C VAL A 149 0.75 -2.09 -18.79
N SER A 150 0.85 -1.37 -17.68
CA SER A 150 2.07 -1.14 -16.91
C SER A 150 2.35 -2.38 -16.05
N ASP A 151 3.62 -2.70 -15.81
CA ASP A 151 4.06 -3.86 -15.03
C ASP A 151 3.40 -3.89 -13.65
N GLY A 152 2.27 -4.61 -13.54
CA GLY A 152 1.55 -4.91 -12.29
C GLY A 152 1.37 -3.72 -11.34
N GLU A 153 0.52 -2.74 -11.69
CA GLU A 153 0.18 -1.63 -10.78
C GLU A 153 -0.40 -2.15 -9.45
N GLN A 154 0.40 -2.09 -8.38
CA GLN A 154 -0.08 -2.30 -7.02
C GLN A 154 -0.92 -1.09 -6.60
N LEU A 155 -2.09 -1.30 -6.02
CA LEU A 155 -2.96 -0.19 -5.62
C LEU A 155 -2.27 0.81 -4.67
N SER A 156 -1.35 0.36 -3.81
CA SER A 156 -0.58 1.20 -2.88
C SER A 156 0.39 2.15 -3.56
N GLU A 157 0.79 1.87 -4.79
CA GLU A 157 1.68 2.74 -5.57
C GLU A 157 0.91 3.80 -6.36
N VAL A 158 -0.38 3.53 -6.65
CA VAL A 158 -1.21 4.36 -7.54
C VAL A 158 -1.89 5.53 -6.79
N GLY A 159 -2.12 5.42 -5.48
CA GLY A 159 -2.68 6.54 -4.71
C GLY A 159 -2.36 6.46 -3.22
N GLY A 160 -1.71 7.50 -2.68
CA GLY A 160 -1.31 7.56 -1.26
C GLY A 160 -1.67 8.89 -0.61
N LYS A 161 -2.31 8.83 0.56
CA LYS A 161 -2.32 9.92 1.57
C LYS A 161 -2.34 9.32 2.98
N ASN A 162 -3.53 9.02 3.50
CA ASN A 162 -3.70 8.47 4.85
C ASN A 162 -4.80 7.40 4.83
N VAL A 163 -4.69 6.44 5.73
CA VAL A 163 -5.79 5.54 6.10
C VAL A 163 -6.57 6.13 7.26
N LEU A 164 -7.85 5.80 7.35
CA LEU A 164 -8.67 6.06 8.51
C LEU A 164 -8.80 4.77 9.30
N VAL A 165 -8.40 4.81 10.57
CA VAL A 165 -8.51 3.67 11.48
C VAL A 165 -9.56 4.00 12.53
N TYR A 166 -10.44 3.04 12.81
CA TYR A 166 -11.51 3.14 13.80
C TYR A 166 -11.17 2.31 15.06
N PRO A 167 -11.76 2.63 16.22
CA PRO A 167 -11.46 1.98 17.51
C PRO A 167 -11.61 0.45 17.52
N ASN A 168 -12.55 -0.05 16.70
CA ASN A 168 -12.79 -1.48 16.52
C ASN A 168 -11.74 -2.18 15.64
N GLY A 169 -10.69 -1.48 15.19
CA GLY A 169 -9.63 -2.00 14.32
C GLY A 169 -10.00 -1.99 12.84
N GLN A 170 -11.17 -1.45 12.46
CA GLN A 170 -11.50 -1.30 11.04
C GLN A 170 -10.59 -0.23 10.42
N VAL A 171 -10.01 -0.57 9.27
CA VAL A 171 -9.20 0.34 8.47
C VAL A 171 -9.93 0.62 7.16
N LEU A 172 -10.05 1.90 6.82
CA LEU A 172 -10.63 2.38 5.57
C LEU A 172 -9.57 3.17 4.81
N TRP A 173 -9.37 2.81 3.55
CA TRP A 173 -8.43 3.46 2.65
C TRP A 173 -9.10 3.75 1.31
N VAL A 174 -9.12 5.02 0.92
CA VAL A 174 -9.83 5.49 -0.27
C VAL A 174 -8.89 6.30 -1.18
N PRO A 175 -7.93 5.63 -1.85
CA PRO A 175 -7.04 6.31 -2.78
C PRO A 175 -7.76 6.72 -4.07
N THR A 176 -7.35 7.87 -4.62
CA THR A 176 -7.62 8.21 -6.02
C THR A 176 -6.72 7.39 -6.92
N ILE A 177 -7.25 6.91 -8.03
CA ILE A 177 -6.57 5.95 -8.90
C ILE A 177 -6.72 6.33 -10.37
N LYS A 178 -5.70 5.99 -11.16
CA LYS A 178 -5.72 5.99 -12.62
C LYS A 178 -5.26 4.61 -13.09
N LEU A 179 -6.21 3.76 -13.48
CA LEU A 179 -5.93 2.40 -13.91
C LEU A 179 -5.77 2.35 -15.43
N THR A 180 -4.77 1.64 -15.90
CA THR A 180 -4.56 1.41 -17.34
C THR A 180 -4.59 -0.09 -17.61
N ALA A 181 -5.67 -0.58 -18.23
CA ALA A 181 -5.90 -2.02 -18.41
C ALA A 181 -6.04 -2.42 -19.87
N ILE A 182 -5.64 -3.65 -20.18
CA ILE A 182 -5.87 -4.27 -21.48
C ILE A 182 -7.38 -4.57 -21.62
N CYS A 183 -7.96 -4.16 -22.75
CA CYS A 183 -9.34 -4.43 -23.14
C CYS A 183 -9.40 -4.81 -24.62
N ASP A 184 -10.08 -5.91 -24.93
CA ASP A 184 -10.23 -6.39 -26.31
C ASP A 184 -11.40 -5.67 -27.01
N PHE A 185 -11.08 -4.83 -27.99
CA PHE A 185 -12.06 -4.01 -28.70
C PHE A 185 -12.54 -4.69 -29.98
N ASN A 186 -13.85 -4.86 -30.10
CA ASN A 186 -14.48 -5.33 -31.35
C ASN A 186 -15.07 -4.15 -32.12
N LEU A 187 -14.38 -3.72 -33.17
CA LEU A 187 -14.76 -2.55 -33.98
C LEU A 187 -15.62 -2.89 -35.20
N ARG A 188 -16.16 -4.12 -35.30
CA ARG A 188 -16.96 -4.58 -36.45
C ARG A 188 -18.14 -3.66 -36.79
N TYR A 189 -18.75 -3.06 -35.78
CA TYR A 189 -19.94 -2.19 -35.93
C TYR A 189 -19.66 -0.73 -35.60
N TRP A 190 -18.40 -0.29 -35.65
CA TRP A 190 -18.04 1.09 -35.37
C TRP A 190 -18.86 2.07 -36.26
N PRO A 191 -19.39 3.19 -35.72
CA PRO A 191 -19.32 3.69 -34.34
C PRO A 191 -20.49 3.24 -33.43
N PHE A 192 -21.28 2.24 -33.84
CA PHE A 192 -22.41 1.66 -33.10
C PHE A 192 -22.00 0.46 -32.25
N ASP A 193 -20.81 0.54 -31.68
CA ASP A 193 -20.14 -0.55 -31.00
C ASP A 193 -20.40 -0.55 -29.48
N LYS A 194 -20.28 -1.74 -28.91
CA LYS A 194 -20.28 -2.00 -27.47
C LYS A 194 -19.01 -2.76 -27.13
N GLN A 195 -18.39 -2.38 -26.03
CA GLN A 195 -17.13 -2.98 -25.59
C GLN A 195 -17.26 -3.49 -24.17
N HIS A 196 -16.54 -4.58 -23.88
CA HIS A 196 -16.50 -5.20 -22.57
C HIS A 196 -15.07 -5.16 -22.04
N CYS A 197 -14.84 -4.31 -21.05
CA CYS A 197 -13.52 -4.11 -20.46
C CYS A 197 -13.52 -4.58 -18.99
N PRO A 198 -13.06 -5.81 -18.70
CA PRO A 198 -12.94 -6.28 -17.32
C PRO A 198 -11.72 -5.67 -16.64
N LEU A 199 -11.86 -5.22 -15.39
CA LEU A 199 -10.75 -4.88 -14.50
C LEU A 199 -10.60 -5.98 -13.45
N LYS A 200 -9.46 -6.67 -13.43
CA LYS A 200 -9.25 -7.88 -12.63
C LYS A 200 -8.34 -7.59 -11.44
N PHE A 201 -8.90 -7.53 -10.24
CA PHE A 201 -8.16 -7.34 -8.99
C PHE A 201 -7.96 -8.64 -8.24
N THR A 202 -6.74 -8.90 -7.79
CA THR A 202 -6.43 -10.09 -6.98
C THR A 202 -5.23 -9.80 -6.09
N SER A 203 -5.06 -10.61 -5.03
CA SER A 203 -3.81 -10.61 -4.27
C SER A 203 -2.70 -11.29 -5.08
N TRP A 204 -1.48 -10.77 -4.98
CA TRP A 204 -0.33 -11.37 -5.68
C TRP A 204 0.24 -12.58 -4.95
N THR A 205 0.34 -12.51 -3.61
CA THR A 205 1.05 -13.49 -2.79
C THR A 205 0.14 -14.24 -1.81
N LEU A 206 -1.05 -13.73 -1.50
CA LEU A 206 -1.98 -14.33 -0.54
C LEU A 206 -3.05 -15.15 -1.26
N ASN A 207 -3.10 -16.44 -0.93
CA ASN A 207 -4.10 -17.35 -1.49
C ASN A 207 -5.49 -17.16 -0.82
N SER A 208 -6.52 -17.85 -1.34
CA SER A 208 -7.90 -17.79 -0.84
C SER A 208 -8.09 -18.26 0.60
N LYS A 209 -7.10 -18.93 1.20
CA LYS A 209 -7.14 -19.31 2.64
C LYS A 209 -6.60 -18.19 3.53
N GLN A 210 -5.88 -17.22 2.96
CA GLN A 210 -5.25 -16.12 3.69
C GLN A 210 -5.98 -14.79 3.48
N LEU A 211 -6.48 -14.53 2.28
CA LEU A 211 -7.20 -13.30 1.92
C LEU A 211 -8.45 -13.64 1.12
N LYS A 212 -9.59 -13.03 1.48
CA LYS A 212 -10.85 -13.16 0.74
C LYS A 212 -11.54 -11.83 0.56
N TYR A 213 -12.28 -11.68 -0.53
CA TYR A 213 -13.13 -10.53 -0.76
C TYR A 213 -14.55 -10.77 -0.23
N LYS A 214 -15.13 -9.78 0.45
CA LYS A 214 -16.53 -9.80 0.89
C LYS A 214 -17.49 -9.42 -0.24
N ASN A 215 -18.74 -9.87 -0.14
CA ASN A 215 -19.83 -9.67 -1.11
C ASN A 215 -20.33 -8.21 -1.31
N TYR A 216 -19.53 -7.20 -0.98
CA TYR A 216 -19.83 -5.79 -1.22
C TYR A 216 -18.82 -5.21 -2.20
N THR A 217 -18.94 -5.62 -3.46
CA THR A 217 -18.14 -5.12 -4.57
C THR A 217 -18.93 -4.11 -5.38
N ASP A 218 -19.39 -3.03 -4.74
CA ASP A 218 -20.17 -2.02 -5.45
C ASP A 218 -19.31 -1.34 -6.53
N LEU A 219 -19.82 -1.34 -7.75
CA LEU A 219 -19.30 -0.50 -8.83
C LEU A 219 -20.23 0.70 -8.98
N THR A 220 -19.71 1.88 -8.65
CA THR A 220 -20.47 3.13 -8.83
C THR A 220 -19.92 3.88 -10.03
N VAL A 221 -20.77 4.18 -11.00
CA VAL A 221 -20.42 5.05 -12.12
C VAL A 221 -20.97 6.44 -11.84
N LYS A 222 -20.07 7.43 -11.71
CA LYS A 222 -20.45 8.85 -11.57
C LYS A 222 -20.16 9.67 -12.83
N SER A 223 -19.52 9.07 -13.84
CA SER A 223 -19.15 9.75 -15.08
C SER A 223 -20.38 10.09 -15.92
N SER A 224 -20.69 11.38 -16.03
CA SER A 224 -21.65 11.92 -17.02
C SER A 224 -20.95 12.43 -18.29
N PHE A 225 -19.63 12.61 -18.23
CA PHE A 225 -18.80 13.20 -19.29
C PHE A 225 -18.04 12.13 -20.07
N GLY A 226 -17.59 12.45 -21.29
CA GLY A 226 -16.85 11.53 -22.17
C GLY A 226 -17.72 10.85 -23.24
N ALA A 227 -17.06 10.11 -24.13
CA ALA A 227 -17.64 9.52 -25.34
C ALA A 227 -18.42 8.21 -25.11
N TRP A 228 -18.52 7.73 -23.86
CA TRP A 228 -19.06 6.42 -23.53
C TRP A 228 -20.20 6.52 -22.49
N ASN A 229 -21.23 5.71 -22.68
CA ASN A 229 -22.17 5.33 -21.62
C ASN A 229 -21.61 4.07 -20.94
N ILE A 230 -21.55 4.07 -19.61
CA ILE A 230 -20.90 3.02 -18.85
C ILE A 230 -21.95 2.35 -17.97
N GLU A 231 -22.14 1.06 -18.18
CA GLU A 231 -22.83 0.17 -17.26
C GLU A 231 -21.81 -0.79 -16.68
N GLY A 232 -22.01 -1.23 -15.45
CA GLY A 232 -21.11 -2.23 -14.92
C GLY A 232 -21.68 -2.99 -13.76
N ASN A 233 -21.03 -4.10 -13.50
CA ASN A 233 -21.29 -4.99 -12.39
C ASN A 233 -19.95 -5.55 -11.90
N SER A 234 -20.02 -6.38 -10.86
CA SER A 234 -18.85 -7.04 -10.31
C SER A 234 -19.14 -8.51 -10.06
N GLU A 235 -18.09 -9.33 -10.14
CA GLU A 235 -18.14 -10.75 -9.81
C GLU A 235 -16.93 -11.14 -8.95
N LEU A 236 -17.15 -12.12 -8.07
CA LEU A 236 -16.09 -12.78 -7.32
C LEU A 236 -15.78 -14.12 -7.99
N ILE A 237 -14.51 -14.35 -8.32
CA ILE A 237 -14.03 -15.57 -8.95
C ILE A 237 -12.93 -16.17 -8.09
N ASN A 238 -13.01 -17.48 -7.86
CA ASN A 238 -11.88 -18.25 -7.36
C ASN A 238 -11.09 -18.78 -8.57
N ALA A 239 -9.79 -18.43 -8.65
CA ALA A 239 -8.94 -18.75 -9.79
C ALA A 239 -7.76 -19.62 -9.37
N GLU A 240 -7.43 -20.62 -10.18
CA GLU A 240 -6.22 -21.43 -10.07
C GLU A 240 -5.22 -21.00 -11.14
N TYR A 241 -3.94 -20.96 -10.81
CA TYR A 241 -2.86 -20.56 -11.71
C TYR A 241 -1.84 -21.68 -11.87
N PRO A 242 -1.26 -21.89 -13.07
CA PRO A 242 -0.31 -22.98 -13.31
C PRO A 242 0.94 -22.97 -12.40
N CYS A 243 1.30 -21.82 -11.82
CA CYS A 243 2.43 -21.69 -10.91
C CYS A 243 2.24 -22.41 -9.57
N CYS A 244 0.98 -22.59 -9.15
CA CYS A 244 0.63 -22.64 -7.75
C CYS A 244 -0.53 -23.61 -7.52
N THR A 245 -0.46 -24.41 -6.46
CA THR A 245 -1.49 -25.43 -6.16
C THR A 245 -2.70 -24.86 -5.44
N ASP A 246 -2.55 -23.72 -4.76
CA ASP A 246 -3.66 -23.05 -4.09
C ASP A 246 -4.41 -22.14 -5.07
N SER A 247 -5.70 -21.94 -4.79
CA SER A 247 -6.51 -20.96 -5.50
C SER A 247 -6.41 -19.57 -4.87
N TYR A 248 -6.73 -18.56 -5.68
CA TYR A 248 -6.68 -17.16 -5.34
C TYR A 248 -8.04 -16.52 -5.61
N ASP A 249 -8.52 -15.72 -4.65
CA ASP A 249 -9.74 -14.96 -4.83
C ASP A 249 -9.44 -13.74 -5.70
N LYS A 250 -10.37 -13.45 -6.62
CA LYS A 250 -10.28 -12.37 -7.58
C LYS A 250 -11.61 -11.64 -7.66
N VAL A 251 -11.57 -10.32 -7.70
CA VAL A 251 -12.72 -9.48 -8.02
C VAL A 251 -12.57 -9.01 -9.45
N VAL A 252 -13.61 -9.16 -10.26
CA VAL A 252 -13.65 -8.61 -11.61
C VAL A 252 -14.74 -7.55 -11.67
N PHE A 253 -14.37 -6.32 -12.00
CA PHE A 253 -15.32 -5.26 -12.34
C PHE A 253 -15.51 -5.27 -13.85
N HIS A 254 -16.71 -5.58 -14.34
CA HIS A 254 -17.00 -5.52 -15.76
C HIS A 254 -17.52 -4.15 -16.14
N LEU A 255 -16.77 -3.48 -17.02
CA LEU A 255 -17.19 -2.21 -17.61
C LEU A 255 -17.77 -2.51 -19.00
N ASN A 256 -19.10 -2.47 -19.10
CA ASN A 256 -19.82 -2.54 -20.37
C ASN A 256 -20.01 -1.11 -20.88
N ILE A 257 -19.24 -0.74 -21.90
CA ILE A 257 -19.25 0.62 -22.44
C ILE A 257 -19.93 0.64 -23.81
N THR A 258 -20.81 1.62 -24.01
CA THR A 258 -21.51 1.86 -25.29
C THR A 258 -21.16 3.25 -25.80
N ARG A 259 -20.73 3.37 -27.06
CA ARG A 259 -20.30 4.66 -27.62
C ARG A 259 -21.48 5.63 -27.74
N LYS A 260 -21.29 6.87 -27.31
CA LYS A 260 -22.23 7.97 -27.55
C LYS A 260 -22.12 8.39 -29.01
N MET A 261 -23.23 8.30 -29.73
CA MET A 261 -23.27 8.41 -31.20
C MET A 261 -23.26 9.85 -31.72
N THR A 262 -23.74 10.80 -30.91
CA THR A 262 -23.98 12.20 -31.32
C THR A 262 -22.78 12.89 -31.99
N PRO A 263 -21.52 12.77 -31.53
CA PRO A 263 -20.39 13.40 -32.22
C PRO A 263 -19.93 12.65 -33.48
N TYR A 264 -20.16 11.34 -33.59
CA TYR A 264 -19.61 10.51 -34.66
C TYR A 264 -20.54 10.37 -35.87
N CYS A 265 -21.87 10.40 -35.66
CA CYS A 265 -22.82 10.35 -36.77
C CYS A 265 -22.63 11.50 -37.77
N ALA A 266 -22.19 12.68 -37.32
CA ALA A 266 -21.95 13.83 -38.17
C ALA A 266 -20.69 13.70 -39.08
N ILE A 267 -19.77 12.78 -38.75
CA ILE A 267 -18.47 12.64 -39.44
C ILE A 267 -18.50 11.49 -40.46
N VAL A 268 -19.26 10.42 -40.18
CA VAL A 268 -19.18 9.15 -40.94
C VAL A 268 -20.30 9.02 -41.97
N LEU A 269 -21.41 9.71 -41.77
CA LEU A 269 -22.60 9.63 -42.64
C LEU A 269 -22.68 10.77 -43.66
N PHE A 270 -21.61 11.55 -43.83
CA PHE A 270 -21.50 12.65 -44.80
C PHE A 270 -20.21 12.55 -45.61
#